data_AF-A0A927GEL4-F1
#
_entry.id   AF-A0A927GEL4-F1
#
_cell.length_a   1.000
_cell.length_b   1.000
_cell.length_c   1.000
_cell.angle_alpha   90.00
_cell.angle_beta   90.00
_cell.angle_gamma   90.00
#
_symmetry.space_group_name_H-M   'P 1'
#
loop_
_entity.id
_entity.type
_entity.pdbx_description
1 polymer ?
#
loop_
_entity_poly.entity_id
_entity_poly.type
_entity_poly.pdbx_seq_one_letter_code
_entity_poly.pdbx_strand_id
1 'polypeptide(L)'
;MIKYITLFALLLLAACSGSSDKSKQTTDDPVYTLIFIDKTRSVNVNKAFVAQKYQQAITDIIEQNIRQKGDKLDVYFIHENTSKARALNVTVRTEMEDVSAASPTDREAAETEFNLTLTREKAQIRQRVLQQLVAQNAGSSNQETDIWASLPVIQRANESGVTVKVYYLSDMIESVKGTARRDFQVKSPKDNTQADEWAKADAKQLKRYVIGSPDITMILPFEPNASVKENNPAVTQYWQTLFSELGAGNVAEE
;
A
#
# COMPACT_ATOMS: atom_id res chain seq x y z
N MET A 1 37.55 -57.89 37.49
CA MET A 1 38.14 -56.76 36.72
C MET A 1 38.50 -57.31 35.35
N ILE A 2 38.12 -56.65 34.25
CA ILE A 2 37.98 -57.18 32.85
C ILE A 2 36.60 -57.86 32.65
N LYS A 3 35.77 -57.69 31.60
CA LYS A 3 35.59 -56.74 30.47
C LYS A 3 34.47 -57.37 29.59
N TYR A 4 33.72 -56.57 28.82
CA TYR A 4 32.98 -56.95 27.58
C TYR A 4 31.70 -57.83 27.73
N ILE A 5 30.69 -57.88 26.85
CA ILE A 5 30.27 -57.24 25.59
C ILE A 5 28.81 -57.74 25.36
N THR A 6 27.89 -56.82 25.04
CA THR A 6 26.93 -56.85 23.92
C THR A 6 26.04 -58.08 23.63
N LEU A 7 24.70 -57.91 23.57
CA LEU A 7 23.78 -58.26 22.44
C LEU A 7 22.31 -57.94 22.86
N PHE A 8 21.65 -56.91 22.29
CA PHE A 8 20.76 -56.96 21.11
C PHE A 8 19.52 -57.86 21.27
N ALA A 9 18.32 -57.25 21.33
CA ALA A 9 17.16 -57.68 20.52
C ALA A 9 15.92 -56.79 20.76
N LEU A 10 15.46 -56.20 19.66
CA LEU A 10 14.06 -55.95 19.26
C LEU A 10 13.10 -55.29 20.26
N LEU A 11 12.71 -54.05 19.94
CA LEU A 11 11.31 -53.66 19.83
C LEU A 11 11.17 -52.69 18.65
N LEU A 12 10.77 -53.25 17.51
CA LEU A 12 10.23 -52.54 16.36
C LEU A 12 8.74 -52.24 16.62
N LEU A 13 8.27 -51.19 15.93
CA LEU A 13 6.89 -50.81 15.62
C LEU A 13 6.17 -49.91 16.64
N ALA A 14 6.10 -48.62 16.32
CA ALA A 14 4.82 -47.91 16.20
C ALA A 14 4.98 -46.52 15.53
N ALA A 15 4.39 -46.42 14.33
CA ALA A 15 3.67 -45.27 13.80
C ALA A 15 4.39 -43.93 13.54
N CYS A 16 4.72 -43.71 12.27
CA CYS A 16 4.48 -42.44 11.61
C CYS A 16 3.00 -42.04 11.79
N SER A 17 2.67 -41.19 12.77
CA SER A 17 1.44 -40.41 12.71
C SER A 17 1.77 -39.09 12.02
N GLY A 18 1.60 -39.07 10.70
CA GLY A 18 1.55 -37.84 9.93
C GLY A 18 0.37 -37.01 10.41
N SER A 19 0.65 -35.94 11.14
CA SER A 19 -0.27 -34.82 11.28
C SER A 19 0.01 -33.88 10.12
N SER A 20 -0.52 -34.21 8.95
CA SER A 20 -0.74 -33.22 7.91
C SER A 20 -1.90 -32.33 8.35
N ASP A 21 -1.63 -31.40 9.27
CA ASP A 21 -2.42 -30.18 9.34
C ASP A 21 -2.09 -29.39 8.07
N LYS A 22 -2.69 -29.82 6.96
CA LYS A 22 -2.82 -28.99 5.78
C LYS A 22 -3.77 -27.88 6.21
N SER A 23 -3.20 -26.71 6.51
CA SER A 23 -3.96 -25.48 6.51
C SER A 23 -4.78 -25.48 5.22
N LYS A 24 -6.11 -25.45 5.36
CA LYS A 24 -6.95 -24.94 4.28
C LYS A 24 -6.37 -23.57 3.98
N GLN A 25 -5.82 -23.39 2.78
CA GLN A 25 -5.47 -22.09 2.26
C GLN A 25 -6.79 -21.34 2.16
N THR A 26 -7.16 -20.62 3.22
CA THR A 26 -8.19 -19.59 3.16
C THR A 26 -7.72 -18.65 2.06
N THR A 27 -8.47 -18.62 0.96
CA THR A 27 -8.39 -17.49 0.03
C THR A 27 -8.74 -16.27 0.87
N ASP A 28 -7.74 -15.52 1.32
CA ASP A 28 -7.95 -14.24 1.99
C ASP A 28 -8.90 -13.40 1.14
N ASP A 29 -9.73 -12.56 1.75
CA ASP A 29 -10.61 -11.69 0.98
C ASP A 29 -9.78 -10.83 -0.01
N PRO A 30 -10.34 -10.51 -1.19
CA PRO A 30 -9.69 -9.62 -2.14
C PRO A 30 -9.29 -8.28 -1.50
N VAL A 31 -8.18 -7.71 -1.97
CA VAL A 31 -7.68 -6.42 -1.50
C VAL A 31 -7.90 -5.37 -2.58
N TYR A 32 -8.34 -4.18 -2.17
CA TYR A 32 -8.38 -3.01 -3.03
C TYR A 32 -7.23 -2.05 -2.67
N THR A 33 -6.22 -2.01 -3.53
CA THR A 33 -5.06 -1.12 -3.41
C THR A 33 -5.31 0.20 -4.12
N LEU A 34 -5.10 1.32 -3.42
CA LEU A 34 -5.04 2.66 -4.00
C LEU A 34 -3.61 3.18 -3.90
N ILE A 35 -3.04 3.64 -5.01
CA ILE A 35 -1.74 4.30 -5.05
C ILE A 35 -1.93 5.75 -5.53
N PHE A 36 -1.60 6.71 -4.68
CA PHE A 36 -1.57 8.13 -5.01
C PHE A 36 -0.13 8.54 -5.31
N ILE A 37 0.15 8.94 -6.55
CA ILE A 37 1.48 9.42 -6.97
C ILE A 37 1.44 10.93 -7.05
N ASP A 38 2.26 11.58 -6.24
CA ASP A 38 2.41 13.03 -6.30
C ASP A 38 3.19 13.44 -7.54
N LYS A 39 2.58 14.34 -8.32
CA LYS A 39 3.13 14.88 -9.58
C LYS A 39 3.33 16.38 -9.51
N THR A 40 3.37 16.94 -8.31
CA THR A 40 3.61 18.36 -8.08
C THR A 40 5.11 18.67 -8.04
N ARG A 41 5.44 19.96 -8.04
CA ARG A 41 6.83 20.44 -8.14
C ARG A 41 7.72 20.05 -6.96
N SER A 42 7.14 19.82 -5.79
CA SER A 42 7.90 19.52 -4.57
C SER A 42 8.46 18.09 -4.56
N VAL A 43 7.84 17.19 -5.32
CA VAL A 43 8.32 15.81 -5.53
C VAL A 43 9.06 15.67 -6.85
N ASN A 44 10.37 15.41 -6.78
CA ASN A 44 11.21 15.22 -7.97
C ASN A 44 11.67 13.77 -8.13
N VAL A 45 10.91 13.00 -8.91
CA VAL A 45 11.23 11.59 -9.24
C VAL A 45 12.44 11.43 -10.16
N ASN A 46 13.04 12.51 -10.68
CA ASN A 46 14.31 12.42 -11.40
C ASN A 46 15.52 12.38 -10.46
N LYS A 47 15.34 12.67 -9.16
CA LYS A 47 16.38 12.41 -8.16
C LYS A 47 16.53 10.90 -8.00
N ALA A 48 17.74 10.38 -8.17
CA ALA A 48 18.02 8.94 -8.17
C ALA A 48 17.47 8.23 -6.92
N PHE A 49 17.67 8.82 -5.74
CA PHE A 49 17.16 8.29 -4.48
C PHE A 49 15.63 8.15 -4.49
N VAL A 50 14.90 9.21 -4.86
CA VAL A 50 13.42 9.22 -4.92
C VAL A 50 12.92 8.19 -5.93
N ALA A 51 13.54 8.15 -7.11
CA ALA A 51 13.21 7.17 -8.15
C ALA A 51 13.34 5.74 -7.63
N GLN A 52 14.48 5.42 -7.02
CA GLN A 52 14.76 4.09 -6.49
C GLN A 52 13.82 3.72 -5.35
N LYS A 53 13.58 4.65 -4.40
CA LYS A 53 12.67 4.42 -3.27
C LYS A 53 11.25 4.11 -3.77
N TYR A 54 10.72 4.92 -4.68
CA TYR A 54 9.38 4.72 -5.22
C TYR A 54 9.26 3.49 -6.12
N GLN A 55 10.29 3.16 -6.91
CA GLN A 55 10.33 1.92 -7.70
C GLN A 55 10.31 0.68 -6.81
N GLN A 56 11.08 0.69 -5.71
CA GLN A 56 11.10 -0.39 -4.73
C GLN A 56 9.74 -0.52 -4.06
N ALA A 57 9.18 0.58 -3.54
CA ALA A 57 7.87 0.58 -2.90
C ALA A 57 6.76 0.06 -3.83
N ILE A 58 6.71 0.48 -5.10
CA ILE A 58 5.75 -0.04 -6.08
C ILE A 58 5.91 -1.55 -6.29
N THR A 59 7.15 -2.04 -6.33
CA THR A 59 7.43 -3.46 -6.45
C THR A 59 6.87 -4.22 -5.25
N ASP A 60 7.15 -3.74 -4.04
CA ASP A 60 6.72 -4.40 -2.81
C ASP A 60 5.19 -4.36 -2.65
N ILE A 61 4.55 -3.22 -2.93
CA ILE A 61 3.09 -3.07 -2.91
C ILE A 61 2.42 -4.11 -3.80
N ILE A 62 2.92 -4.28 -5.03
CA ILE A 62 2.33 -5.22 -6.00
C ILE A 62 2.58 -6.66 -5.57
N GLU A 63 3.79 -6.99 -5.10
CA GLU A 63 4.08 -8.34 -4.65
C GLU A 63 3.23 -8.76 -3.45
N GLN A 64 2.95 -7.83 -2.53
CA GLN A 64 2.18 -8.09 -1.31
C GLN A 64 0.67 -8.09 -1.53
N ASN A 65 0.14 -7.21 -2.40
CA ASN A 65 -1.31 -6.97 -2.47
C ASN A 65 -2.00 -7.60 -3.68
N ILE A 66 -1.25 -8.01 -4.71
CA ILE A 66 -1.80 -8.76 -5.85
C ILE A 66 -1.58 -10.24 -5.58
N ARG A 67 -2.62 -10.96 -5.18
CA ARG A 67 -2.52 -12.33 -4.66
C ARG A 67 -3.43 -13.29 -5.41
N GLN A 68 -4.59 -12.82 -5.87
CA GLN A 68 -5.61 -13.66 -6.48
C GLN A 68 -6.59 -12.84 -7.31
N LYS A 69 -7.45 -13.54 -8.06
CA LYS A 69 -8.57 -12.97 -8.80
C LYS A 69 -9.44 -12.10 -7.89
N GLY A 70 -9.81 -10.94 -8.41
CA GLY A 70 -10.66 -9.99 -7.71
C GLY A 70 -9.89 -8.92 -6.93
N ASP A 71 -8.59 -9.10 -6.68
CA ASP A 71 -7.74 -8.02 -6.17
C ASP A 71 -7.76 -6.84 -7.15
N LYS A 72 -7.82 -5.62 -6.62
CA LYS A 72 -7.93 -4.38 -7.40
C LYS A 72 -6.78 -3.46 -7.11
N LEU A 73 -6.34 -2.73 -8.13
CA LEU A 73 -5.33 -1.68 -8.01
C LEU A 73 -5.74 -0.48 -8.85
N ASP A 74 -5.93 0.66 -8.20
CA ASP A 74 -6.11 1.96 -8.87
C ASP A 74 -4.93 2.88 -8.55
N VAL A 75 -4.48 3.61 -9.57
CA VAL A 75 -3.46 4.67 -9.43
C VAL A 75 -4.09 6.01 -9.73
N TYR A 76 -3.85 6.99 -8.87
CA TYR A 76 -4.28 8.38 -9.03
C TYR A 76 -3.08 9.31 -8.96
N PHE A 77 -3.13 10.43 -9.68
CA PHE A 77 -2.17 11.51 -9.49
C PHE A 77 -2.67 12.51 -8.46
N ILE A 78 -1.78 13.00 -7.60
CA ILE A 78 -2.07 14.11 -6.68
C ILE A 78 -1.74 15.42 -7.38
N HIS A 79 -2.75 16.28 -7.46
CA HIS A 79 -2.69 17.67 -7.91
C HIS A 79 -4.04 18.34 -7.60
N GLU A 80 -4.30 19.56 -8.10
CA GLU A 80 -5.59 20.28 -7.93
C GLU A 80 -6.88 19.50 -8.29
N ASN A 81 -6.78 18.34 -8.96
CA ASN A 81 -7.90 17.55 -9.48
C ASN A 81 -7.78 16.04 -9.15
N THR A 82 -7.13 15.68 -8.04
CA THR A 82 -6.82 14.28 -7.63
C THR A 82 -8.00 13.32 -7.81
N SER A 83 -9.22 13.71 -7.39
CA SER A 83 -10.41 12.85 -7.46
C SER A 83 -10.82 12.40 -8.87
N LYS A 84 -10.41 13.14 -9.90
CA LYS A 84 -10.67 12.83 -11.33
C LYS A 84 -9.42 12.31 -12.04
N ALA A 85 -8.27 12.31 -11.38
CA ALA A 85 -6.96 12.04 -11.95
C ALA A 85 -6.56 10.56 -11.91
N ARG A 86 -7.51 9.67 -12.21
CA ARG A 86 -7.22 8.23 -12.25
C ARG A 86 -6.35 7.92 -13.46
N ALA A 87 -5.14 7.44 -13.20
CA ALA A 87 -4.15 7.09 -14.22
C ALA A 87 -4.22 5.62 -14.63
N LEU A 88 -4.59 4.74 -13.69
CA LEU A 88 -4.66 3.30 -13.91
C LEU A 88 -5.79 2.68 -13.08
N ASN A 89 -6.44 1.67 -13.64
CA ASN A 89 -7.37 0.78 -12.94
C ASN A 89 -7.10 -0.64 -13.44
N VAL A 90 -6.91 -1.57 -12.52
CA VAL A 90 -6.67 -2.98 -12.80
C VAL A 90 -7.48 -3.84 -11.82
N THR A 91 -8.00 -4.95 -12.33
CA THR A 91 -8.53 -6.04 -11.53
C THR A 91 -7.85 -7.32 -11.96
N VAL A 92 -7.28 -8.03 -10.99
CA VAL A 92 -6.52 -9.27 -11.18
C VAL A 92 -7.47 -10.36 -11.64
N ARG A 93 -7.02 -11.15 -12.61
CA ARG A 93 -7.85 -12.18 -13.25
C ARG A 93 -7.36 -13.59 -12.97
N THR A 94 -6.09 -13.76 -12.59
CA THR A 94 -5.52 -15.08 -12.30
C THR A 94 -6.22 -15.73 -11.10
N GLU A 95 -6.80 -16.89 -11.33
CA GLU A 95 -7.55 -17.70 -10.36
C GLU A 95 -6.88 -19.04 -10.21
N MET A 96 -6.81 -19.54 -8.98
CA MET A 96 -6.31 -20.88 -8.70
C MET A 96 -7.40 -21.89 -9.05
N GLU A 97 -7.05 -22.96 -9.77
CA GLU A 97 -7.98 -24.05 -10.05
C GLU A 97 -8.42 -24.75 -8.75
N ASP A 98 -9.64 -25.29 -8.73
CA ASP A 98 -10.12 -26.06 -7.59
C ASP A 98 -9.41 -27.42 -7.53
N VAL A 99 -8.47 -27.53 -6.58
CA VAL A 99 -7.64 -28.71 -6.33
C VAL A 99 -8.10 -29.55 -5.13
N SER A 100 -9.35 -29.35 -4.68
CA SER A 100 -9.89 -30.05 -3.51
C SER A 100 -9.93 -31.57 -3.69
N ALA A 101 -10.22 -32.05 -4.90
CA ALA A 101 -10.25 -33.47 -5.27
C ALA A 101 -9.01 -33.96 -6.04
N ALA A 102 -8.00 -33.11 -6.23
CA ALA A 102 -6.82 -33.42 -7.04
C ALA A 102 -5.81 -34.33 -6.32
N SER A 103 -5.04 -35.12 -7.07
CA SER A 103 -3.90 -35.87 -6.52
C SER A 103 -2.81 -34.90 -6.03
N PRO A 104 -1.87 -35.34 -5.16
CA PRO A 104 -0.79 -34.47 -4.71
C PRO A 104 0.03 -33.86 -5.87
N THR A 105 0.30 -34.65 -6.92
CA THR A 105 1.03 -34.20 -8.10
C THR A 105 0.24 -33.18 -8.91
N ASP A 106 -1.07 -33.41 -9.10
CA ASP A 106 -1.92 -32.48 -9.84
C ASP A 106 -2.09 -31.15 -9.08
N ARG A 107 -2.16 -31.21 -7.74
CA ARG A 107 -2.20 -30.01 -6.89
C ARG A 107 -0.93 -29.18 -7.02
N GLU A 108 0.24 -29.82 -6.94
CA GLU A 108 1.53 -29.14 -7.10
C GLU A 108 1.67 -28.51 -8.50
N ALA A 109 1.20 -29.21 -9.53
CA ALA A 109 1.18 -28.67 -10.89
C ALA A 109 0.27 -27.44 -11.01
N ALA A 110 -0.95 -27.49 -10.45
CA ALA A 110 -1.89 -26.38 -10.46
C ALA A 110 -1.39 -25.17 -9.64
N GLU A 111 -0.79 -25.38 -8.46
CA GLU A 111 -0.15 -24.33 -7.67
C GLU A 111 1.01 -23.67 -8.43
N THR A 112 1.82 -24.48 -9.11
CA THR A 112 2.94 -23.98 -9.92
C THR A 112 2.43 -23.12 -11.09
N GLU A 113 1.44 -23.60 -11.83
CA GLU A 113 0.87 -22.86 -12.96
C GLU A 113 0.19 -21.56 -12.53
N PHE A 114 -0.56 -21.61 -11.42
CA PHE A 114 -1.15 -20.42 -10.80
C PHE A 114 -0.07 -19.39 -10.46
N ASN A 115 0.99 -19.79 -9.75
CA ASN A 115 2.07 -18.90 -9.36
C ASN A 115 2.82 -18.32 -10.56
N LEU A 116 3.07 -19.11 -11.60
CA LEU A 116 3.70 -18.65 -12.84
C LEU A 116 2.84 -17.60 -13.55
N THR A 117 1.54 -17.85 -13.66
CA THR A 117 0.60 -16.94 -14.32
C THR A 117 0.40 -15.66 -13.52
N LEU A 118 0.24 -15.75 -12.20
CA LEU A 118 0.11 -14.60 -11.31
C LEU A 118 1.38 -13.73 -11.34
N THR A 119 2.56 -14.36 -11.34
CA THR A 119 3.85 -13.64 -11.44
C THR A 119 3.96 -12.86 -12.75
N ARG A 120 3.47 -13.41 -13.86
CA ARG A 120 3.41 -12.69 -15.15
C ARG A 120 2.43 -11.52 -15.09
N GLU A 121 1.24 -11.71 -14.51
CA GLU A 121 0.25 -10.64 -14.35
C GLU A 121 0.81 -9.51 -13.46
N LYS A 122 1.41 -9.85 -12.30
CA LYS A 122 2.11 -8.90 -11.42
C LYS A 122 3.17 -8.09 -12.16
N ALA A 123 4.01 -8.74 -12.98
CA ALA A 123 5.04 -8.05 -13.75
C ALA A 123 4.44 -7.04 -14.76
N GLN A 124 3.32 -7.39 -15.41
CA GLN A 124 2.61 -6.47 -16.31
C GLN A 124 2.00 -5.29 -15.55
N ILE A 125 1.37 -5.53 -14.41
CA ILE A 125 0.80 -4.49 -13.55
C ILE A 125 1.91 -3.55 -13.09
N ARG A 126 3.02 -4.10 -12.58
CA ARG A 126 4.20 -3.33 -12.14
C ARG A 126 4.73 -2.44 -13.24
N GLN A 127 4.90 -2.98 -14.44
CA GLN A 127 5.37 -2.17 -15.57
C GLN A 127 4.42 -0.99 -15.86
N ARG A 128 3.10 -1.21 -15.80
CA ARG A 128 2.11 -0.14 -16.03
C ARG A 128 2.11 0.93 -14.94
N VAL A 129 2.27 0.53 -13.67
CA VAL A 129 2.37 1.48 -12.55
C VAL A 129 3.68 2.28 -12.63
N LEU A 130 4.81 1.62 -12.94
CA LEU A 130 6.10 2.28 -13.14
C LEU A 130 6.07 3.27 -14.32
N GLN A 131 5.33 2.96 -15.39
CA GLN A 131 5.09 3.91 -16.47
C GLN A 131 4.36 5.17 -15.98
N GLN A 132 3.38 5.03 -15.07
CA GLN A 132 2.73 6.19 -14.45
C GLN A 132 3.69 6.98 -13.56
N LEU A 133 4.62 6.31 -12.85
CA LEU A 133 5.62 6.98 -12.03
C LEU A 133 6.56 7.88 -12.85
N VAL A 134 6.97 7.47 -14.04
CA VAL A 134 7.89 8.26 -14.89
C VAL A 134 7.18 9.27 -15.81
N ALA A 135 5.86 9.15 -15.97
CA ALA A 135 5.07 10.10 -16.76
C ALA A 135 5.21 11.52 -16.20
N GLN A 136 5.57 12.49 -17.05
CA GLN A 136 5.77 13.88 -16.62
C GLN A 136 4.45 14.64 -16.53
N ASN A 137 4.32 15.48 -15.50
CA ASN A 137 3.26 16.49 -15.42
C ASN A 137 3.83 17.88 -15.71
N ALA A 138 3.82 18.26 -16.99
CA ALA A 138 4.29 19.57 -17.45
C ALA A 138 3.20 20.68 -17.40
N GLY A 139 1.98 20.33 -16.99
CA GLY A 139 0.85 21.25 -16.93
C GLY A 139 0.86 22.17 -15.70
N SER A 140 -0.03 23.17 -15.69
CA SER A 140 -0.25 24.06 -14.55
C SER A 140 -0.73 23.33 -13.30
N SER A 141 -1.32 22.14 -13.45
CA SER A 141 -1.79 21.30 -12.34
C SER A 141 -0.68 20.87 -11.39
N ASN A 142 0.60 20.97 -11.77
CA ASN A 142 1.72 20.65 -10.88
C ASN A 142 2.00 21.71 -9.80
N GLN A 143 1.22 22.81 -9.77
CA GLN A 143 1.43 23.93 -8.86
C GLN A 143 0.75 23.76 -7.49
N GLU A 144 -0.20 22.83 -7.37
CA GLU A 144 -0.98 22.65 -6.14
C GLU A 144 -1.11 21.16 -5.83
N THR A 145 -0.82 20.81 -4.58
CA THR A 145 -0.96 19.46 -4.04
C THR A 145 -2.24 19.40 -3.21
N ASP A 146 -3.32 18.84 -3.78
CA ASP A 146 -4.59 18.62 -3.08
C ASP A 146 -4.71 17.15 -2.63
N ILE A 147 -4.24 16.88 -1.41
CA ILE A 147 -4.29 15.56 -0.80
C ILE A 147 -5.70 15.30 -0.26
N TRP A 148 -6.44 16.30 0.22
CA TRP A 148 -7.83 16.12 0.65
C TRP A 148 -8.74 15.59 -0.46
N ALA A 149 -8.44 15.90 -1.71
CA ALA A 149 -9.17 15.38 -2.86
C ALA A 149 -9.04 13.85 -3.06
N SER A 150 -8.13 13.19 -2.34
CA SER A 150 -8.05 11.72 -2.26
C SER A 150 -9.15 11.11 -1.37
N LEU A 151 -9.64 11.82 -0.36
CA LEU A 151 -10.61 11.32 0.62
C LEU A 151 -11.89 10.72 -0.02
N PRO A 152 -12.57 11.39 -0.98
CA PRO A 152 -13.71 10.79 -1.66
C PRO A 152 -13.35 9.56 -2.54
N VAL A 153 -12.09 9.42 -2.95
CA VAL A 153 -11.63 8.23 -3.67
C VAL A 153 -11.49 7.05 -2.70
N ILE A 154 -10.90 7.30 -1.53
CA ILE A 154 -10.74 6.28 -0.48
C ILE A 154 -12.11 5.84 0.04
N GLN A 155 -13.01 6.79 0.35
CA GLN A 155 -14.37 6.49 0.77
C GLN A 155 -15.09 5.56 -0.23
N ARG A 156 -15.01 5.87 -1.53
CA ARG A 156 -15.61 5.03 -2.58
C ARG A 156 -14.97 3.65 -2.68
N ALA A 157 -13.67 3.53 -2.46
CA ALA A 157 -13.03 2.22 -2.40
C ALA A 157 -13.55 1.41 -1.22
N ASN A 158 -13.75 2.05 -0.06
CA ASN A 158 -14.28 1.40 1.14
C ASN A 158 -15.74 0.93 0.98
N GLU A 159 -16.55 1.58 0.14
CA GLU A 159 -17.91 1.12 -0.21
C GLU A 159 -17.94 -0.27 -0.87
N SER A 160 -16.80 -0.78 -1.36
CA SER A 160 -16.71 -2.13 -1.93
C SER A 160 -16.81 -3.25 -0.90
N GLY A 161 -16.66 -2.95 0.40
CA GLY A 161 -16.73 -3.92 1.49
C GLY A 161 -15.51 -4.84 1.61
N VAL A 162 -14.48 -4.67 0.77
CA VAL A 162 -13.23 -5.41 0.88
C VAL A 162 -12.16 -4.61 1.62
N THR A 163 -11.08 -5.28 2.03
CA THR A 163 -9.93 -4.61 2.66
C THR A 163 -9.32 -3.58 1.71
N VAL A 164 -9.22 -2.32 2.15
CA VAL A 164 -8.62 -1.23 1.38
C VAL A 164 -7.23 -0.91 1.93
N LYS A 165 -6.24 -0.85 1.04
CA LYS A 165 -4.89 -0.38 1.36
C LYS A 165 -4.54 0.83 0.52
N VAL A 166 -4.02 1.88 1.15
CA VAL A 166 -3.76 3.17 0.52
C VAL A 166 -2.28 3.52 0.66
N TYR A 167 -1.65 3.89 -0.45
CA TYR A 167 -0.25 4.26 -0.49
C TYR A 167 -0.11 5.66 -1.09
N TYR A 168 0.57 6.56 -0.37
CA TYR A 168 0.94 7.88 -0.88
C TYR A 168 2.42 7.89 -1.24
N LEU A 169 2.75 8.09 -2.51
CA LEU A 169 4.10 8.40 -2.98
C LEU A 169 4.18 9.93 -3.10
N SER A 170 4.33 10.60 -1.98
CA SER A 170 4.23 12.05 -1.84
C SER A 170 5.11 12.54 -0.69
N ASP A 171 5.56 13.80 -0.76
CA ASP A 171 6.14 14.50 0.39
C ASP A 171 5.09 14.95 1.42
N MET A 172 3.80 14.71 1.13
CA MET A 172 2.66 15.04 1.95
C MET A 172 2.50 16.54 2.22
N ILE A 173 3.08 17.40 1.37
CA ILE A 173 2.98 18.86 1.49
C ILE A 173 1.73 19.35 0.75
N GLU A 174 0.60 19.44 1.46
CA GLU A 174 -0.61 20.12 0.94
C GLU A 174 -0.31 21.58 0.59
N SER A 175 -0.71 22.01 -0.60
CA SER A 175 -0.42 23.35 -1.14
C SER A 175 -1.58 23.91 -1.95
N VAL A 176 -2.78 23.88 -1.39
CA VAL A 176 -3.98 24.42 -2.03
C VAL A 176 -4.25 25.84 -1.55
N LYS A 177 -4.46 26.75 -2.51
CA LYS A 177 -4.77 28.15 -2.20
C LYS A 177 -6.18 28.30 -1.63
N GLY A 178 -6.33 29.14 -0.62
CA GLY A 178 -7.63 29.54 -0.08
C GLY A 178 -7.66 29.59 1.45
N THR A 179 -8.58 30.37 2.00
CA THR A 179 -8.66 30.61 3.46
C THR A 179 -9.17 29.41 4.26
N ALA A 180 -9.84 28.46 3.61
CA ALA A 180 -10.35 27.23 4.20
C ALA A 180 -9.48 26.00 3.92
N ARG A 181 -8.27 26.20 3.37
CA ARG A 181 -7.33 25.13 2.99
C ARG A 181 -6.00 25.33 3.69
N ARG A 182 -5.21 24.25 3.75
CA ARG A 182 -3.84 24.30 4.25
C ARG A 182 -2.89 24.53 3.08
N ASP A 183 -1.86 25.30 3.37
CA ASP A 183 -0.70 25.46 2.51
C ASP A 183 0.53 25.29 3.41
N PHE A 184 1.08 24.09 3.42
CA PHE A 184 2.24 23.74 4.23
C PHE A 184 3.55 24.26 3.64
N GLN A 185 3.56 24.71 2.37
CA GLN A 185 4.71 25.43 1.81
C GLN A 185 4.83 26.84 2.43
N VAL A 186 3.70 27.48 2.73
CA VAL A 186 3.68 28.82 3.34
C VAL A 186 3.61 28.75 4.87
N LYS A 187 2.75 27.89 5.42
CA LYS A 187 2.47 27.80 6.85
C LYS A 187 2.31 26.35 7.28
N SER A 188 3.43 25.68 7.43
CA SER A 188 3.52 24.37 8.08
C SER A 188 3.20 24.44 9.58
N PRO A 189 2.72 23.34 10.19
CA PRO A 189 2.62 23.23 11.64
C PRO A 189 4.02 23.33 12.27
N LYS A 190 4.12 24.10 13.35
CA LYS A 190 5.38 24.34 14.07
C LYS A 190 5.82 23.16 14.95
N ASP A 191 4.85 22.38 15.43
CA ASP A 191 5.03 21.29 16.38
C ASP A 191 3.84 20.31 16.27
N ASN A 192 3.96 19.15 16.91
CA ASN A 192 2.95 18.09 16.89
C ASN A 192 1.63 18.53 17.54
N THR A 193 1.67 19.40 18.55
CA THR A 193 0.46 19.91 19.20
C THR A 193 -0.36 20.73 18.22
N GLN A 194 0.27 21.64 17.48
CA GLN A 194 -0.39 22.43 16.45
C GLN A 194 -0.87 21.54 15.29
N ALA A 195 -0.08 20.53 14.91
CA ALA A 195 -0.48 19.55 13.89
C ALA A 195 -1.78 18.83 14.29
N ASP A 196 -1.87 18.33 15.51
CA ASP A 196 -3.05 17.64 16.03
C ASP A 196 -4.27 18.56 16.12
N GLU A 197 -4.10 19.79 16.60
CA GLU A 197 -5.18 20.78 16.68
C GLU A 197 -5.74 21.10 15.29
N TRP A 198 -4.87 21.29 14.30
CA TRP A 198 -5.26 21.55 12.92
C TRP A 198 -5.95 20.35 12.30
N ALA A 199 -5.38 19.16 12.43
CA ALA A 199 -5.93 17.93 11.90
C ALA A 199 -7.33 17.65 12.47
N LYS A 200 -7.52 17.80 13.77
CA LYS A 200 -8.83 17.63 14.43
C LYS A 200 -9.85 18.68 14.02
N ALA A 201 -9.42 19.93 13.79
CA ALA A 201 -10.29 20.98 13.29
C ALA A 201 -10.74 20.70 11.86
N ASP A 202 -9.82 20.27 11.00
CA ASP A 202 -10.08 19.98 9.59
C ASP A 202 -10.91 18.69 9.43
N ALA A 203 -10.66 17.68 10.25
CA ALA A 203 -11.47 16.46 10.32
C ALA A 203 -12.95 16.77 10.54
N LYS A 204 -13.29 17.78 11.38
CA LYS A 204 -14.69 18.20 11.59
C LYS A 204 -15.36 18.69 10.31
N GLN A 205 -14.62 19.37 9.44
CA GLN A 205 -15.13 19.85 8.14
C GLN A 205 -15.22 18.71 7.12
N LEU A 206 -14.34 17.73 7.24
CA LEU A 206 -14.18 16.61 6.32
C LEU A 206 -14.98 15.37 6.72
N LYS A 207 -15.75 15.39 7.82
CA LYS A 207 -16.59 14.26 8.30
C LYS A 207 -17.53 13.65 7.27
N ARG A 208 -17.85 14.38 6.19
CA ARG A 208 -18.61 13.84 5.05
C ARG A 208 -17.88 12.70 4.31
N TYR A 209 -16.56 12.61 4.47
CA TYR A 209 -15.69 11.60 3.90
C TYR A 209 -15.19 10.64 4.99
N VAL A 210 -16.10 9.91 5.64
CA VAL A 210 -15.68 8.78 6.49
C VAL A 210 -15.03 7.74 5.59
N ILE A 211 -13.73 7.52 5.76
CA ILE A 211 -12.94 6.70 4.83
C ILE A 211 -13.01 5.20 5.15
N GLY A 212 -13.79 4.81 6.16
CA GLY A 212 -13.85 3.44 6.68
C GLY A 212 -12.61 3.14 7.50
N SER A 213 -12.08 1.91 7.40
CA SER A 213 -10.89 1.46 8.12
C SER A 213 -9.76 0.99 7.19
N PRO A 214 -9.31 1.81 6.21
CA PRO A 214 -8.19 1.46 5.36
C PRO A 214 -6.87 1.43 6.15
N ASP A 215 -5.93 0.63 5.68
CA ASP A 215 -4.52 0.77 6.05
C ASP A 215 -3.86 1.81 5.14
N ILE A 216 -3.24 2.83 5.73
CA ILE A 216 -2.61 3.94 4.99
C ILE A 216 -1.11 3.94 5.24
N THR A 217 -0.32 3.96 4.17
CA THR A 217 1.14 4.10 4.21
C THR A 217 1.56 5.34 3.43
N MET A 218 2.32 6.23 4.07
CA MET A 218 2.93 7.41 3.45
C MET A 218 4.40 7.11 3.15
N ILE A 219 4.75 6.99 1.87
CA ILE A 219 6.11 6.72 1.39
C ILE A 219 6.74 8.05 1.03
N LEU A 220 7.54 8.61 1.94
CA LEU A 220 8.06 9.97 1.78
C LEU A 220 9.33 9.99 0.91
N PRO A 221 9.55 11.01 0.05
CA PRO A 221 10.68 11.09 -0.87
C PRO A 221 11.97 11.62 -0.23
N PHE A 222 12.11 11.52 1.09
CA PHE A 222 13.23 12.12 1.82
C PHE A 222 14.34 11.10 2.08
N GLU A 223 15.58 11.56 1.94
CA GLU A 223 16.74 10.79 2.37
C GLU A 223 16.74 10.67 3.91
N PRO A 224 17.30 9.59 4.49
CA PRO A 224 17.30 9.39 5.94
C PRO A 224 17.95 10.51 6.77
N ASN A 225 18.80 11.32 6.14
CA ASN A 225 19.50 12.46 6.73
C ASN A 225 18.88 13.82 6.35
N ALA A 226 17.69 13.83 5.73
CA ALA A 226 17.01 15.06 5.34
C ALA A 226 16.78 15.96 6.56
N SER A 227 16.91 17.26 6.35
CA SER A 227 16.74 18.23 7.43
C SER A 227 15.25 18.40 7.79
N VAL A 228 14.96 18.89 8.99
CA VAL A 228 13.57 19.22 9.42
C VAL A 228 12.90 20.27 8.53
N LYS A 229 13.69 21.08 7.80
CA LYS A 229 13.17 22.04 6.82
C LYS A 229 12.66 21.37 5.55
N GLU A 230 13.23 20.22 5.19
CA GLU A 230 12.83 19.43 4.03
C GLU A 230 11.76 18.41 4.40
N ASN A 231 11.95 17.70 5.52
CA ASN A 231 10.99 16.76 6.09
C ASN A 231 10.54 17.26 7.47
N ASN A 232 9.43 18.00 7.53
CA ASN A 232 8.88 18.45 8.80
C ASN A 232 8.01 17.33 9.42
N PRO A 233 8.42 16.69 10.53
CA PRO A 233 7.68 15.58 11.12
C PRO A 233 6.28 16.00 11.63
N ALA A 234 6.07 17.29 11.92
CA ALA A 234 4.75 17.79 12.30
C ALA A 234 3.75 17.73 11.12
N VAL A 235 4.22 17.71 9.86
CA VAL A 235 3.34 17.47 8.71
C VAL A 235 2.90 16.00 8.67
N THR A 236 3.81 15.04 8.88
CA THR A 236 3.41 13.63 9.03
C THR A 236 2.40 13.47 10.16
N GLN A 237 2.65 14.06 11.33
CA GLN A 237 1.74 14.01 12.48
C GLN A 237 0.35 14.55 12.12
N TYR A 238 0.28 15.65 11.37
CA TYR A 238 -0.98 16.20 10.90
C TYR A 238 -1.79 15.17 10.09
N TRP A 239 -1.14 14.46 9.15
CA TRP A 239 -1.82 13.45 8.33
C TRP A 239 -2.21 12.21 9.12
N GLN A 240 -1.33 11.71 9.99
CA GLN A 240 -1.64 10.60 10.88
C GLN A 240 -2.88 10.89 11.72
N THR A 241 -2.94 12.06 12.35
CA THR A 241 -4.10 12.47 13.14
C THR A 241 -5.33 12.66 12.26
N LEU A 242 -5.21 13.33 11.10
CA LEU A 242 -6.35 13.57 10.21
C LEU A 242 -6.97 12.26 9.71
N PHE A 243 -6.16 11.33 9.21
CA PHE A 243 -6.65 10.06 8.71
C PHE A 243 -7.26 9.20 9.82
N SER A 244 -6.66 9.20 11.01
CA SER A 244 -7.20 8.50 12.18
C SER A 244 -8.56 9.06 12.59
N GLU A 245 -8.71 10.39 12.65
CA GLU A 245 -9.97 11.07 12.96
C GLU A 245 -11.07 10.82 11.89
N LEU A 246 -10.67 10.48 10.66
CA LEU A 246 -11.59 10.11 9.57
C LEU A 246 -11.89 8.60 9.50
N GLY A 247 -11.24 7.79 10.33
CA GLY A 247 -11.55 6.37 10.55
C GLY A 247 -10.47 5.37 10.16
N ALA A 248 -9.33 5.80 9.59
CA ALA A 248 -8.26 4.89 9.14
C ALA A 248 -7.89 3.86 10.21
N GLY A 249 -7.71 2.60 9.80
CA GLY A 249 -7.40 1.50 10.72
C GLY A 249 -5.96 1.57 11.22
N ASN A 250 -5.03 1.78 10.29
CA ASN A 250 -3.61 2.01 10.57
C ASN A 250 -3.08 3.15 9.69
N VAL A 251 -2.14 3.94 10.21
CA VAL A 251 -1.44 4.97 9.44
C VAL A 251 0.05 4.91 9.74
N ALA A 252 0.86 4.59 8.73
CA ALA A 252 2.30 4.41 8.82
C ALA A 252 3.08 5.37 7.91
N GLU A 253 4.32 5.65 8.28
CA GLU A 253 5.32 6.37 7.46
C GLU A 253 6.44 5.39 7.08
N GLU A 254 6.90 5.46 5.82
CA GLU A 254 8.04 4.71 5.26
C GLU A 254 9.03 5.60 4.49
#